data_AF-A0AAU1KGU3-F1
#
_entry.id   AF-A0AAU1KGU3-F1
#
_cell.length_a   1.000
_cell.length_b   1.000
_cell.length_c   1.000
_cell.angle_alpha   90.00
_cell.angle_beta   90.00
_cell.angle_gamma   90.00
#
_symmetry.space_group_name_H-M   'P 1'
#
loop_
_entity.id
_entity.type
_entity.pdbx_description
1 polymer ?
#
loop_
_entity_poly.entity_id
_entity_poly.type
_entity_poly.pdbx_seq_one_letter_code
_entity_poly.pdbx_strand_id
1 'polypeptide(L)'
;MTATATTTVTLPPVRPSHRLGLWFAHAYVLGMCATIGGAYVFQFGLWEYPCPMCLLQRMFMLLSALGPAMIIARSRKGAVSTAEFASGWGVAIVSALIGSTVSASQVLMHIVPPDPGYAGALFGLHLYTWAAITFLLAVLAAAVNLVLAREFQPLGAARTSPALRRAAGFTLAVLGFFAVTNLVACFLLQGLHWQMPGDPTGYRLFTDLL
;
A
#
# COMPACT_ATOMS: atom_id res chain seq x y z
N MET A 1 43.19 -9.98 -35.89
CA MET A 1 42.54 -10.45 -34.65
C MET A 1 42.41 -9.26 -33.70
N THR A 2 41.28 -8.56 -33.74
CA THR A 2 40.98 -7.40 -32.89
C THR A 2 40.37 -7.91 -31.58
N ALA A 3 41.13 -7.83 -30.49
CA ALA A 3 40.67 -8.22 -29.17
C ALA A 3 39.66 -7.19 -28.65
N THR A 4 38.40 -7.60 -28.53
CA THR A 4 37.33 -6.80 -27.91
C THR A 4 37.55 -6.78 -26.39
N ALA A 5 38.14 -5.71 -25.88
CA ALA A 5 38.32 -5.52 -24.44
C ALA A 5 36.94 -5.44 -23.77
N THR A 6 36.58 -6.48 -23.01
CA THR A 6 35.37 -6.50 -22.20
C THR A 6 35.61 -5.62 -20.98
N THR A 7 35.27 -4.34 -21.06
CA THR A 7 35.30 -3.43 -19.91
C THR A 7 34.29 -3.94 -18.89
N THR A 8 34.79 -4.61 -17.86
CA THR A 8 34.00 -5.02 -16.70
C THR A 8 33.65 -3.73 -15.95
N VAL A 9 32.46 -3.17 -16.20
CA VAL A 9 31.95 -2.02 -15.46
C VAL A 9 31.75 -2.48 -14.01
N THR A 10 32.75 -2.25 -13.17
CA THR A 10 32.65 -2.46 -11.73
C THR A 10 31.66 -1.45 -11.16
N LEU A 11 30.48 -1.94 -10.77
CA LEU A 11 29.50 -1.11 -10.08
C LEU A 11 30.11 -0.59 -8.77
N PRO A 12 29.86 0.69 -8.41
CA PRO A 12 30.36 1.24 -7.17
C PRO A 12 29.88 0.41 -5.96
N PRO A 13 30.67 0.32 -4.88
CA PRO A 13 30.31 -0.46 -3.71
C PRO A 13 28.96 0.00 -3.14
N VAL A 14 28.10 -0.96 -2.81
CA VAL A 14 26.76 -0.67 -2.24
C VAL A 14 26.93 -0.01 -0.88
N ARG A 15 26.53 1.26 -0.77
CA ARG A 15 26.51 2.01 0.48
C ARG A 15 25.38 1.52 1.39
N PRO A 16 25.54 1.59 2.73
CA PRO A 16 24.47 1.25 3.68
C PRO A 16 23.17 2.02 3.45
N SER A 17 23.25 3.28 3.00
CA SER A 17 22.10 4.12 2.68
C SER A 17 21.19 3.54 1.59
N HIS A 18 21.76 2.86 0.58
CA HIS A 18 20.98 2.19 -0.47
C HIS A 18 20.17 1.01 0.08
N ARG A 19 20.66 0.34 1.13
CA ARG A 19 19.92 -0.73 1.82
C ARG A 19 18.80 -0.13 2.69
N LEU A 20 19.08 1.00 3.33
CA LEU A 20 18.09 1.72 4.14
C LEU A 20 16.90 2.14 3.29
N GLY A 21 17.12 2.73 2.10
CA GLY A 21 16.05 3.10 1.18
C GLY A 21 15.17 1.91 0.76
N LEU A 22 15.77 0.73 0.53
CA LEU A 22 15.00 -0.48 0.24
C LEU A 22 14.19 -0.98 1.45
N TRP A 23 14.75 -0.92 2.65
CA TRP A 23 14.01 -1.22 3.88
C TRP A 23 12.85 -0.25 4.10
N PHE A 24 13.01 1.03 3.78
CA PHE A 24 11.90 1.99 3.77
C PHE A 24 10.79 1.58 2.82
N ALA A 25 11.12 1.12 1.61
CA ALA A 25 10.12 0.60 0.68
C ALA A 25 9.37 -0.62 1.26
N HIS A 26 10.07 -1.54 1.93
CA HIS A 26 9.43 -2.66 2.63
C HIS A 26 8.50 -2.19 3.75
N ALA A 27 8.99 -1.31 4.61
CA ALA A 27 8.23 -0.77 5.74
C ALA A 27 6.97 -0.05 5.27
N TYR A 28 7.06 0.70 4.18
CA TYR A 28 5.92 1.38 3.56
C TYR A 28 4.82 0.39 3.16
N VAL A 29 5.17 -0.61 2.34
CA VAL A 29 4.20 -1.62 1.85
C VAL A 29 3.57 -2.37 3.01
N LEU A 30 4.38 -2.80 3.98
CA LEU A 30 3.91 -3.52 5.16
C LEU A 30 3.03 -2.63 6.06
N GLY A 31 3.34 -1.33 6.17
CA GLY A 31 2.50 -0.36 6.87
C GLY A 31 1.11 -0.24 6.26
N MET A 32 1.02 -0.10 4.93
CA MET A 32 -0.28 -0.07 4.24
C MET A 32 -1.06 -1.38 4.45
N CYS A 33 -0.37 -2.52 4.37
CA CYS A 33 -0.99 -3.83 4.64
C CYS A 33 -1.45 -3.97 6.09
N ALA A 34 -0.69 -3.44 7.06
CA ALA A 34 -1.05 -3.46 8.47
C ALA A 34 -2.31 -2.62 8.74
N THR A 35 -2.46 -1.46 8.11
CA THR A 35 -3.68 -0.65 8.20
C THR A 35 -4.90 -1.41 7.67
N ILE A 36 -4.77 -2.10 6.53
CA ILE A 36 -5.84 -2.96 6.00
C ILE A 36 -6.14 -4.11 6.97
N GLY A 37 -5.10 -4.72 7.56
CA GLY A 37 -5.24 -5.74 8.59
C GLY A 37 -6.04 -5.25 9.81
N GLY A 38 -5.78 -4.02 10.27
CA GLY A 38 -6.59 -3.38 11.30
C GLY A 38 -8.06 -3.29 10.90
N ALA A 39 -8.36 -2.85 9.68
CA ALA A 39 -9.73 -2.78 9.17
C ALA A 39 -10.40 -4.18 9.02
N TYR A 40 -9.62 -5.23 8.80
CA TYR A 40 -10.12 -6.61 8.75
C TYR A 40 -10.54 -7.13 10.12
N VAL A 41 -9.91 -6.66 11.21
CA VAL A 41 -10.35 -7.02 12.58
C VAL A 41 -11.78 -6.52 12.81
N PHE A 42 -12.12 -5.32 12.36
CA PHE A 42 -13.49 -4.80 12.45
C PHE A 42 -14.46 -5.63 11.58
N GLN A 43 -14.07 -5.91 10.33
CA GLN A 43 -14.93 -6.64 9.40
C GLN A 43 -15.20 -8.09 9.81
N PHE A 44 -14.15 -8.84 10.14
CA PHE A 44 -14.25 -10.29 10.36
C PHE A 44 -14.25 -10.67 11.85
N GLY A 45 -13.75 -9.81 12.73
CA GLY A 45 -13.75 -10.02 14.17
C GLY A 45 -14.96 -9.41 14.86
N LEU A 46 -15.30 -8.15 14.52
CA LEU A 46 -16.42 -7.43 15.13
C LEU A 46 -17.70 -7.47 14.29
N TRP A 47 -17.68 -8.12 13.13
CA TRP A 47 -18.81 -8.22 12.19
C TRP A 47 -19.34 -6.86 11.73
N GLU A 48 -18.46 -5.85 11.66
CA GLU A 48 -18.77 -4.52 11.16
C GLU A 48 -18.38 -4.41 9.68
N TYR A 49 -19.36 -4.53 8.80
CA TYR A 49 -19.13 -4.54 7.36
C TYR A 49 -18.61 -3.19 6.85
N PRO A 50 -17.68 -3.16 5.87
CA PRO A 50 -17.19 -1.91 5.33
C PRO A 50 -18.15 -1.30 4.32
N CYS A 51 -18.39 0.01 4.41
CA CYS A 51 -19.12 0.77 3.40
C CYS A 51 -18.31 0.89 2.08
N PRO A 52 -18.94 1.34 0.98
CA PRO A 52 -18.26 1.49 -0.32
C PRO A 52 -17.04 2.42 -0.26
N MET A 53 -17.11 3.50 0.54
CA MET A 53 -16.00 4.44 0.73
C MET A 53 -14.83 3.79 1.47
N CYS A 54 -15.09 2.94 2.47
CA CYS A 54 -14.04 2.19 3.17
C CYS A 54 -13.35 1.18 2.25
N LEU A 55 -14.09 0.48 1.39
CA LEU A 55 -13.50 -0.40 0.38
C LEU A 55 -12.63 0.37 -0.60
N LEU A 56 -13.09 1.53 -1.05
CA LEU A 56 -12.34 2.41 -1.94
C LEU A 56 -11.05 2.90 -1.29
N GLN A 57 -11.07 3.26 -0.01
CA GLN A 57 -9.85 3.59 0.75
C GLN A 57 -8.87 2.41 0.78
N ARG A 58 -9.32 1.18 1.05
CA ARG A 58 -8.44 -0.01 1.01
C ARG A 58 -7.84 -0.22 -0.39
N MET A 59 -8.61 0.00 -1.45
CA MET A 59 -8.09 -0.07 -2.82
C MET A 59 -6.97 0.95 -3.05
N PHE A 60 -7.14 2.20 -2.61
CA PHE A 60 -6.09 3.21 -2.74
C PHE A 60 -4.87 2.93 -1.85
N MET A 61 -5.04 2.29 -0.70
CA MET A 61 -3.91 1.81 0.12
C MET A 61 -3.09 0.75 -0.63
N LEU A 62 -3.76 -0.21 -1.27
CA LEU A 62 -3.12 -1.24 -2.11
C LEU A 62 -2.45 -0.63 -3.35
N LEU A 63 -3.11 0.31 -4.04
CA LEU A 63 -2.56 1.04 -5.19
C LEU A 63 -1.32 1.85 -4.81
N SER A 64 -1.36 2.52 -3.66
CA SER A 64 -0.21 3.27 -3.13
C SER A 64 0.96 2.33 -2.81
N ALA A 65 0.69 1.17 -2.20
CA ALA A 65 1.71 0.16 -1.92
C ALA A 65 2.31 -0.48 -3.19
N LEU A 66 1.59 -0.48 -4.31
CA LEU A 66 2.08 -1.04 -5.58
C LEU A 66 3.34 -0.33 -6.09
N GLY A 67 3.43 0.99 -5.90
CA GLY A 67 4.59 1.79 -6.28
C GLY A 67 5.91 1.29 -5.68
N PRO A 68 6.06 1.27 -4.34
CA PRO A 68 7.23 0.74 -3.68
C PRO A 68 7.38 -0.78 -3.85
N ALA A 69 6.29 -1.53 -4.02
CA ALA A 69 6.36 -2.96 -4.36
C ALA A 69 7.04 -3.21 -5.72
N MET A 70 6.84 -2.35 -6.72
CA MET A 70 7.57 -2.43 -7.98
C MET A 70 9.07 -2.18 -7.80
N ILE A 71 9.45 -1.22 -6.94
CA ILE A 71 10.87 -0.98 -6.59
C ILE A 71 11.48 -2.23 -5.95
N ILE A 72 10.77 -2.84 -4.99
CA ILE A 72 11.19 -4.08 -4.33
C ILE A 72 11.33 -5.21 -5.36
N ALA A 73 10.35 -5.42 -6.22
CA ALA A 73 10.37 -6.48 -7.23
C ALA A 73 11.51 -6.31 -8.24
N ARG A 74 11.75 -5.08 -8.72
CA ARG A 74 12.85 -4.77 -9.65
C ARG A 74 14.22 -4.91 -8.99
N SER A 75 14.35 -4.53 -7.72
CA SER A 75 15.60 -4.68 -6.96
C SER A 75 16.08 -6.15 -6.91
N ARG A 76 15.16 -7.13 -6.91
CA ARG A 76 15.50 -8.56 -6.98
C ARG A 76 16.17 -8.95 -8.30
N LYS A 77 15.80 -8.29 -9.40
CA LYS A 77 16.30 -8.58 -10.75
C LYS A 77 17.61 -7.84 -11.05
N GLY A 78 17.86 -6.69 -10.43
CA GLY A 78 19.06 -5.89 -10.70
C GLY A 78 19.08 -4.55 -9.99
N ALA A 79 19.95 -3.65 -10.48
CA ALA A 79 19.96 -2.27 -10.03
C ALA A 79 18.68 -1.57 -10.49
N VAL A 80 18.06 -0.80 -9.59
CA VAL A 80 16.92 0.05 -9.92
C VAL A 80 17.46 1.39 -10.40
N SER A 81 17.05 1.82 -11.59
CA SER A 81 17.42 3.13 -12.13
C SER A 81 16.66 4.26 -11.43
N THR A 82 17.16 5.48 -11.58
CA THR A 82 16.57 6.66 -10.91
C THR A 82 15.15 6.93 -11.40
N ALA A 83 14.88 6.72 -12.70
CA ALA A 83 13.54 6.85 -13.26
C ALA A 83 12.56 5.85 -12.64
N GLU A 84 12.96 4.58 -12.47
CA GLU A 84 12.11 3.55 -11.89
C GLU A 84 11.84 3.78 -10.39
N PHE A 85 12.86 4.25 -9.67
CA PHE A 85 12.72 4.65 -8.27
C PHE A 85 11.74 5.83 -8.14
N ALA A 86 11.92 6.87 -8.97
CA ALA A 86 11.04 8.05 -8.96
C ALA A 86 9.61 7.71 -9.37
N SER A 87 9.41 6.91 -10.42
CA SER A 87 8.08 6.46 -10.85
C SER A 87 7.38 5.61 -9.79
N GLY A 88 8.11 4.72 -9.10
CA GLY A 88 7.54 3.91 -8.02
C GLY A 88 6.99 4.76 -6.87
N TRP A 89 7.75 5.74 -6.40
CA TRP A 89 7.27 6.66 -5.36
C TRP A 89 6.21 7.64 -5.88
N GLY A 90 6.28 8.06 -7.14
CA GLY A 90 5.25 8.89 -7.78
C GLY A 90 3.88 8.21 -7.81
N VAL A 91 3.83 6.92 -8.18
CA VAL A 91 2.59 6.12 -8.10
C VAL A 91 2.06 6.04 -6.67
N ALA A 92 2.96 5.88 -5.70
CA ALA A 92 2.60 5.84 -4.28
C ALA A 92 1.92 7.14 -3.82
N ILE A 93 2.50 8.28 -4.19
CA ILE A 93 2.01 9.63 -3.85
C ILE A 93 0.67 9.91 -4.50
N VAL A 94 0.54 9.72 -5.82
CA VAL A 94 -0.72 9.98 -6.55
C VAL A 94 -1.85 9.14 -5.96
N SER A 95 -1.60 7.85 -5.74
CA SER A 95 -2.60 6.96 -5.15
C SER A 95 -2.99 7.36 -3.72
N ALA A 96 -2.00 7.74 -2.90
CA ALA A 96 -2.25 8.18 -1.53
C ALA A 96 -2.98 9.52 -1.47
N LEU A 97 -2.71 10.46 -2.37
CA LEU A 97 -3.44 11.73 -2.45
C LEU A 97 -4.90 11.50 -2.81
N ILE A 98 -5.20 10.66 -3.82
CA ILE A 98 -6.59 10.35 -4.18
C ILE A 98 -7.29 9.63 -3.00
N GLY A 99 -6.62 8.66 -2.38
CA GLY A 99 -7.12 7.98 -1.18
C GLY A 99 -7.39 8.95 -0.03
N SER A 100 -6.51 9.94 0.17
CA SER A 100 -6.68 10.97 1.20
C SER A 100 -7.94 11.79 0.97
N THR A 101 -8.24 12.15 -0.28
CA THR A 101 -9.47 12.86 -0.64
C THR A 101 -10.70 12.03 -0.30
N VAL A 102 -10.71 10.73 -0.64
CA VAL A 102 -11.83 9.82 -0.31
C VAL A 102 -12.05 9.74 1.20
N SER A 103 -10.98 9.57 1.98
CA SER A 103 -11.09 9.53 3.45
C SER A 103 -11.50 10.87 4.06
N ALA A 104 -10.97 11.99 3.54
CA ALA A 104 -11.33 13.33 4.01
C ALA A 104 -12.79 13.65 3.71
N SER A 105 -13.30 13.27 2.53
CA SER A 105 -14.73 13.37 2.22
C SER A 105 -15.58 12.61 3.22
N GLN A 106 -15.16 11.41 3.63
CA GLN A 106 -15.89 10.64 4.66
C GLN A 106 -15.84 11.30 6.03
N VAL A 107 -14.69 11.85 6.45
CA VAL A 107 -14.58 12.65 7.67
C VAL A 107 -15.56 13.82 7.64
N LEU A 108 -15.62 14.55 6.52
CA LEU A 108 -16.49 15.72 6.37
C LEU A 108 -17.98 15.34 6.37
N MET A 109 -18.35 14.17 5.87
CA MET A 109 -19.75 13.69 5.92
C MET A 109 -20.21 13.45 7.36
N HIS A 110 -19.32 13.04 8.26
CA HIS A 110 -19.64 12.70 9.65
C HIS A 110 -19.16 13.75 10.67
N ILE A 111 -18.89 14.99 10.24
CA ILE A 111 -18.34 16.02 11.14
C ILE A 111 -19.42 16.76 11.96
N VAL A 112 -20.67 16.76 11.49
CA VAL A 112 -21.76 17.54 12.09
C VAL A 112 -22.51 16.69 13.14
N PRO A 113 -22.58 17.12 14.41
CA PRO A 113 -23.41 16.45 15.42
C PRO A 113 -24.92 16.55 15.09
N PRO A 114 -25.76 15.58 15.49
CA PRO A 114 -25.50 14.43 16.37
C PRO A 114 -25.14 13.12 15.62
N ASP A 115 -24.26 13.18 14.64
CA ASP A 115 -23.82 11.98 13.90
C ASP A 115 -22.92 11.07 14.77
N PRO A 116 -23.28 9.78 15.00
CA PRO A 116 -22.45 8.83 15.73
C PRO A 116 -21.23 8.31 14.93
N GLY A 117 -21.14 8.63 13.64
CA GLY A 117 -20.11 8.13 12.72
C GLY A 117 -20.41 6.73 12.19
N TYR A 118 -19.62 6.33 11.19
CA TYR A 118 -19.69 4.99 10.61
C TYR A 118 -18.70 4.02 11.26
N ALA A 119 -19.20 2.83 11.62
CA ALA A 119 -18.46 1.74 12.27
C ALA A 119 -17.79 2.15 13.59
N GLY A 120 -17.20 1.17 14.28
CA GLY A 120 -16.52 1.36 15.55
C GLY A 120 -15.30 2.28 15.46
N ALA A 121 -14.87 2.76 16.62
CA ALA A 121 -13.70 3.60 16.77
C ALA A 121 -12.51 2.80 17.33
N LEU A 122 -11.33 3.06 16.78
CA LEU A 122 -10.06 2.55 17.31
C LEU A 122 -9.34 3.70 18.03
N PHE A 123 -9.04 3.53 19.31
CA PHE A 123 -8.45 4.59 20.16
C PHE A 123 -9.24 5.92 20.14
N GLY A 124 -10.57 5.84 20.03
CA GLY A 124 -11.45 7.02 20.01
C GLY A 124 -11.55 7.74 18.65
N LEU A 125 -10.93 7.21 17.59
CA LEU A 125 -11.08 7.72 16.23
C LEU A 125 -11.67 6.64 15.31
N HIS A 126 -12.62 7.02 14.45
CA HIS A 126 -13.18 6.12 13.45
C HIS A 126 -12.15 5.72 12.39
N LEU A 127 -12.38 4.59 11.74
CA LEU A 127 -11.45 4.01 10.77
C LEU A 127 -11.16 4.94 9.58
N TYR A 128 -12.13 5.73 9.14
CA TYR A 128 -11.93 6.68 8.04
C TYR A 128 -10.99 7.84 8.42
N THR A 129 -10.96 8.24 9.71
CA THR A 129 -9.99 9.23 10.22
C THR A 129 -8.57 8.63 10.25
N TRP A 130 -8.45 7.37 10.70
CA TRP A 130 -7.18 6.64 10.63
C TRP A 130 -6.69 6.45 9.18
N ALA A 131 -7.59 6.22 8.24
CA ALA A 131 -7.26 6.15 6.82
C ALA A 131 -6.71 7.49 6.32
N ALA A 132 -7.34 8.62 6.66
CA ALA A 132 -6.84 9.95 6.30
C ALA A 132 -5.42 10.21 6.85
N ILE A 133 -5.20 9.92 8.13
CA ILE A 133 -3.86 10.04 8.76
C ILE A 133 -2.85 9.14 8.03
N THR A 134 -3.22 7.89 7.76
CA THR A 134 -2.34 6.92 7.06
C THR A 134 -1.94 7.45 5.68
N PHE A 135 -2.88 7.98 4.89
CA PHE A 135 -2.57 8.52 3.57
C PHE A 135 -1.66 9.76 3.62
N LEU A 136 -1.87 10.66 4.59
CA LEU A 136 -1.00 11.83 4.76
C LEU A 136 0.43 11.40 5.13
N LEU A 137 0.58 10.45 6.06
CA LEU A 137 1.88 9.87 6.41
C LEU A 137 2.52 9.14 5.23
N ALA A 138 1.72 8.46 4.41
CA ALA A 138 2.18 7.77 3.21
C ALA A 138 2.70 8.74 2.15
N VAL A 139 2.04 9.90 1.95
CA VAL A 139 2.56 10.96 1.06
C VAL A 139 3.88 11.50 1.60
N LEU A 140 3.94 11.82 2.89
CA LEU A 140 5.16 12.33 3.52
C LEU A 140 6.33 11.34 3.42
N ALA A 141 6.10 10.07 3.73
CA ALA A 141 7.12 9.03 3.66
C ALA A 141 7.66 8.84 2.23
N ALA A 142 6.78 8.86 1.23
CA ALA A 142 7.18 8.76 -0.17
C ALA A 142 7.95 10.02 -0.63
N ALA A 143 7.51 11.21 -0.22
CA ALA A 143 8.20 12.47 -0.51
C ALA A 143 9.61 12.51 0.10
N VAL A 144 9.78 12.08 1.35
CA VAL A 144 11.10 11.98 2.00
C VAL A 144 12.02 11.02 1.23
N ASN A 145 11.50 9.87 0.76
CA ASN A 145 12.28 8.94 -0.06
C ASN A 145 12.71 9.54 -1.40
N LEU A 146 11.88 10.39 -2.01
CA LEU A 146 12.24 11.13 -3.23
C LEU A 146 13.28 12.22 -2.97
N VAL A 147 13.17 12.96 -1.86
CA VAL A 147 14.17 13.97 -1.46
C VAL A 147 15.53 13.30 -1.25
N LEU A 148 15.55 12.12 -0.63
CA LEU A 148 16.75 11.32 -0.36
C LEU A 148 17.08 10.33 -1.50
N ALA A 149 16.58 10.56 -2.72
CA ALA A 149 16.71 9.60 -3.81
C ALA A 149 18.18 9.25 -4.13
N ARG A 150 19.11 10.21 -4.01
CA ARG A 150 20.54 9.97 -4.24
C ARG A 150 21.11 8.95 -3.25
N GLU A 151 20.67 8.99 -2.00
CA GLU A 151 21.16 8.15 -0.92
C GLU A 151 20.39 6.83 -0.81
N PHE A 152 19.11 6.82 -1.17
CA PHE A 152 18.18 5.72 -0.92
C PHE A 152 17.92 4.84 -2.15
N GLN A 153 18.35 5.25 -3.34
CA GLN A 153 18.22 4.44 -4.54
C GLN A 153 18.94 3.09 -4.37
N PRO A 154 18.25 1.94 -4.55
CA PRO A 154 18.82 0.62 -4.29
C PRO A 154 19.67 0.14 -5.48
N LEU A 155 20.84 0.75 -5.66
CA LEU A 155 21.85 0.47 -6.70
C LEU A 155 22.48 -0.94 -6.52
N GLY A 156 21.69 -2.00 -6.69
CA GLY A 156 22.12 -3.40 -6.52
C GLY A 156 22.08 -3.90 -5.07
N ALA A 157 21.52 -3.12 -4.14
CA ALA A 157 21.47 -3.43 -2.71
C ALA A 157 20.85 -4.80 -2.38
N ALA A 158 19.80 -5.20 -3.10
CA ALA A 158 19.15 -6.49 -2.89
C ALA A 158 20.00 -7.69 -3.35
N ARG A 159 20.81 -7.56 -4.41
CA ARG A 159 21.72 -8.65 -4.85
C ARG A 159 22.79 -8.96 -3.80
N THR A 160 23.22 -7.94 -3.06
CA THR A 160 24.29 -8.07 -2.06
C THR A 160 23.81 -8.49 -0.67
N SER A 161 22.49 -8.61 -0.45
CA SER A 161 21.92 -8.95 0.87
C SER A 161 20.86 -10.07 0.76
N PRO A 162 21.12 -11.27 1.30
CA PRO A 162 20.15 -12.36 1.31
C PRO A 162 18.92 -12.06 2.18
N ALA A 163 19.05 -11.18 3.18
CA ALA A 163 17.92 -10.75 4.02
C ALA A 163 16.91 -9.92 3.21
N LEU A 164 17.38 -8.92 2.44
CA LEU A 164 16.52 -8.09 1.58
C LEU A 164 15.83 -8.92 0.49
N ARG A 165 16.51 -9.93 -0.07
CA ARG A 165 15.90 -10.86 -1.02
C ARG A 165 14.76 -11.68 -0.41
N ARG A 166 14.94 -12.21 0.80
CA ARG A 166 13.89 -12.95 1.52
C ARG A 166 12.73 -12.04 1.90
N ALA A 167 13.04 -10.86 2.44
CA ALA A 167 12.05 -9.83 2.77
C ALA A 167 11.22 -9.43 1.55
N ALA A 168 11.81 -9.35 0.36
CA ALA A 168 11.09 -9.05 -0.88
C ALA A 168 10.06 -10.11 -1.26
N GLY A 169 10.38 -11.41 -1.11
CA GLY A 169 9.38 -12.46 -1.29
C GLY A 169 8.22 -12.32 -0.30
N PHE A 170 8.54 -12.12 0.97
CA PHE A 170 7.56 -11.96 2.04
C PHE A 170 6.65 -10.73 1.83
N THR A 171 7.23 -9.53 1.64
CA THR A 171 6.47 -8.29 1.46
C THR A 171 5.53 -8.37 0.25
N LEU A 172 6.00 -8.93 -0.88
CA LEU A 172 5.16 -9.08 -2.07
C LEU A 172 4.04 -10.11 -1.85
N ALA A 173 4.31 -11.18 -1.11
CA ALA A 173 3.29 -12.16 -0.74
C ALA A 173 2.22 -11.57 0.20
N VAL A 174 2.62 -10.76 1.19
CA VAL A 174 1.69 -10.08 2.09
C VAL A 174 0.81 -9.08 1.32
N LEU A 175 1.42 -8.26 0.44
CA LEU A 175 0.65 -7.36 -0.42
C LEU A 175 -0.33 -8.13 -1.32
N GLY A 176 0.13 -9.22 -1.93
CA GLY A 176 -0.71 -10.08 -2.76
C GLY A 176 -1.86 -10.71 -1.99
N PHE A 177 -1.62 -11.16 -0.76
CA PHE A 177 -2.65 -11.68 0.14
C PHE A 177 -3.74 -10.63 0.37
N PHE A 178 -3.38 -9.43 0.85
CA PHE A 178 -4.37 -8.38 1.11
C PHE A 178 -5.08 -7.90 -0.16
N ALA A 179 -4.40 -7.85 -1.30
CA ALA A 179 -5.03 -7.50 -2.57
C ALA A 179 -6.10 -8.52 -2.97
N VAL A 180 -5.77 -9.82 -2.91
CA VAL A 180 -6.70 -10.91 -3.27
C VAL A 180 -7.85 -10.97 -2.28
N THR A 181 -7.59 -10.94 -0.98
CA THR A 181 -8.66 -11.00 0.03
C THR A 181 -9.55 -9.76 -0.03
N ASN A 182 -9.02 -8.58 -0.34
CA ASN A 182 -9.84 -7.37 -0.46
C ASN A 182 -10.71 -7.41 -1.71
N LEU A 183 -10.20 -7.96 -2.81
CA LEU A 183 -10.98 -8.22 -4.02
C LEU A 183 -12.12 -9.20 -3.74
N VAL A 184 -11.82 -10.32 -3.09
CA VAL A 184 -12.82 -11.32 -2.70
C VAL A 184 -13.86 -10.71 -1.76
N ALA A 185 -13.44 -9.99 -0.71
CA ALA A 185 -14.36 -9.34 0.21
C ALA A 185 -15.27 -8.33 -0.50
N CYS A 186 -14.72 -7.52 -1.43
CA CYS A 186 -15.49 -6.58 -2.23
C CYS A 186 -16.54 -7.32 -3.08
N PHE A 187 -16.17 -8.42 -3.72
CA PHE A 187 -17.08 -9.22 -4.54
C PHE A 187 -18.19 -9.87 -3.69
N LEU A 188 -17.85 -10.45 -2.53
CA LEU A 188 -18.82 -11.06 -1.62
C LEU A 188 -19.82 -10.04 -1.06
N LEU A 189 -19.36 -8.82 -0.77
CA LEU A 189 -20.20 -7.74 -0.24
C LEU A 189 -21.13 -7.15 -1.31
N GLN A 190 -20.61 -6.92 -2.51
CA GLN A 190 -21.37 -6.32 -3.62
C GLN A 190 -22.37 -7.31 -4.24
N GLY A 191 -22.01 -8.59 -4.32
CA GLY A 191 -22.78 -9.59 -5.07
C GLY A 191 -22.81 -9.28 -6.56
N LEU A 192 -23.90 -9.65 -7.24
CA LEU A 192 -24.11 -9.38 -8.68
C LEU A 192 -24.80 -8.02 -8.94
N HIS A 193 -24.90 -7.17 -7.92
CA HIS A 193 -25.57 -5.88 -8.02
C HIS A 193 -24.65 -4.79 -8.62
N TRP A 194 -25.26 -3.85 -9.33
CA TRP A 194 -24.57 -2.70 -9.93
C TRP A 194 -24.02 -1.70 -8.90
N GLN A 195 -24.69 -1.55 -7.76
CA GLN A 195 -24.30 -0.62 -6.70
C GLN A 195 -24.41 -1.27 -5.33
N MET A 196 -23.46 -0.95 -4.46
CA MET A 196 -23.43 -1.38 -3.07
C MET A 196 -24.21 -0.39 -2.21
N PRO A 197 -24.98 -0.85 -1.20
CA PRO A 197 -25.60 0.04 -0.23
C PRO A 197 -24.56 0.86 0.52
N GLY A 198 -24.97 2.05 0.97
CA GLY A 198 -24.15 2.86 1.88
C GLY A 198 -23.79 2.10 3.17
N ASP A 199 -24.76 1.37 3.73
CA ASP A 199 -24.63 0.63 4.99
C ASP A 199 -24.93 -0.87 4.78
N PRO A 200 -23.92 -1.68 4.42
CA PRO A 200 -24.10 -3.12 4.26
C PRO A 200 -24.32 -3.80 5.62
N THR A 201 -25.28 -4.73 5.68
CA THR A 201 -25.57 -5.55 6.87
C THR A 201 -25.13 -7.00 6.72
N GLY A 202 -24.56 -7.36 5.58
CA GLY A 202 -24.12 -8.72 5.27
C GLY A 202 -23.47 -8.87 3.90
N TYR A 203 -22.97 -10.07 3.63
CA TYR A 203 -22.42 -10.46 2.32
C TYR A 203 -23.55 -10.83 1.36
N ARG A 204 -23.88 -9.90 0.45
CA ARG A 204 -25.04 -10.03 -0.44
C ARG A 204 -24.97 -11.22 -1.39
N LEU A 205 -23.76 -11.61 -1.81
CA LEU A 205 -23.63 -12.77 -2.70
C LEU A 205 -24.26 -14.03 -2.10
N PHE A 206 -24.18 -14.23 -0.78
CA PHE A 206 -24.77 -15.39 -0.13
C PHE A 206 -26.29 -15.27 0.00
N THR A 207 -26.83 -14.06 0.17
CA THR A 207 -28.29 -13.86 0.19
C THR A 207 -28.91 -13.98 -1.19
N ASP A 208 -28.15 -13.72 -2.25
CA ASP A 208 -28.65 -13.80 -3.63
C ASP A 208 -28.66 -15.24 -4.18
N LEU A 209 -27.85 -16.13 -3.59
CA LEU A 209 -27.67 -17.52 -4.04
C LEU A 209 -28.45 -18.56 -3.22
N LEU A 210 -28.93 -18.20 -2.03
CA LEU A 210 -29.70 -19.03 -1.10
C LEU A 210 -31.17 -18.61 -1.08
#